data_AF-A0A350QR52-F1
#
_entry.id   AF-A0A350QR52-F1
#
_cell.length_a   1.000
_cell.length_b   1.000
_cell.length_c   1.000
_cell.angle_alpha   90.00
_cell.angle_beta   90.00
_cell.angle_gamma   90.00
#
_symmetry.space_group_name_H-M   'P 1'
#
loop_
_entity.id
_entity.type
_entity.pdbx_description
1 polymer ?
#
loop_
_entity_poly.entity_id
_entity_poly.type
_entity_poly.pdbx_seq_one_letter_code
_entity_poly.pdbx_strand_id
1 'polypeptide(L)'
;MIDRDEARFAQASRQMLDSGTLEGWTIPRVGDRTRLSKPPLIYWLQAGSAGIFTGFDTSKDAIWMYRLPSLLAALGTILLTWRLGRRLFGGPTGVLAAALMGICPLIAFDAHMARADEVMVLCTTAAMLALQACWSREQRGMRAPFWLTTVLWGCVGLGMLAKGP
;
A
#
# COMPACT_ATOMS: atom_id res chain seq x y z
N MET A 1 -24.23 -1.31 -4.16
CA MET A 1 -23.78 -0.87 -5.49
C MET A 1 -22.37 -1.42 -5.67
N ILE A 2 -22.21 -2.53 -6.40
CA ILE A 2 -20.90 -3.17 -6.63
C ILE A 2 -20.07 -2.19 -7.46
N ASP A 3 -18.92 -1.78 -6.93
CA ASP A 3 -18.10 -0.78 -7.61
C ASP A 3 -17.52 -1.36 -8.90
N ARG A 4 -17.86 -0.74 -10.02
CA ARG A 4 -17.51 -1.21 -11.37
C ARG A 4 -16.00 -1.23 -11.59
N ASP A 5 -15.27 -0.41 -10.85
CA ASP A 5 -13.82 -0.37 -10.89
C ASP A 5 -13.18 -1.53 -10.14
N GLU A 6 -13.75 -1.97 -9.02
CA GLU A 6 -13.27 -3.12 -8.24
C GLU A 6 -13.29 -4.42 -9.06
N ALA A 7 -14.40 -4.68 -9.76
CA ALA A 7 -14.52 -5.86 -10.62
C ALA A 7 -13.45 -5.88 -11.73
N ARG A 8 -13.08 -4.70 -12.25
CA ARG A 8 -12.03 -4.56 -13.28
C ARG A 8 -10.63 -4.78 -12.70
N PHE A 9 -10.36 -4.37 -11.46
CA PHE A 9 -9.09 -4.62 -10.78
C PHE A 9 -8.90 -6.10 -10.45
N ALA A 10 -9.95 -6.75 -9.93
CA ALA A 10 -9.95 -8.19 -9.67
C ALA A 10 -9.75 -8.98 -10.97
N GLN A 11 -10.48 -8.64 -12.04
CA GLN A 11 -10.35 -9.32 -13.34
C GLN A 11 -8.96 -9.13 -13.96
N ALA A 12 -8.35 -7.94 -13.86
CA ALA A 12 -6.99 -7.72 -14.35
C ALA A 12 -5.95 -8.57 -13.60
N SER A 13 -6.06 -8.59 -12.28
CA SER A 13 -5.16 -9.37 -11.41
C SER A 13 -5.30 -10.87 -11.65
N ARG A 14 -6.54 -11.32 -11.89
CA ARG A 14 -6.89 -12.68 -12.31
C ARG A 14 -6.20 -13.06 -13.63
N GLN A 15 -6.32 -12.21 -14.65
CA GLN A 15 -5.68 -12.43 -15.95
C GLN A 15 -4.15 -12.37 -15.88
N MET A 16 -3.57 -11.59 -14.97
CA MET A 16 -2.13 -11.58 -14.72
C MET A 16 -1.64 -12.91 -14.14
N LEU A 17 -2.38 -13.48 -13.18
CA LEU A 17 -2.12 -14.81 -12.63
C LEU A 17 -2.25 -15.91 -13.70
N ASP A 18 -3.35 -15.90 -14.47
CA ASP A 18 -3.58 -16.85 -15.56
C ASP A 18 -2.51 -16.77 -16.67
N SER A 19 -1.93 -15.59 -16.92
CA SER A 19 -0.91 -15.42 -17.96
C SER A 19 0.40 -16.18 -17.67
N GLY A 20 0.72 -16.42 -16.39
CA GLY A 20 1.92 -17.15 -15.95
C GLY A 20 3.29 -16.61 -16.43
N THR A 21 3.32 -15.45 -17.10
CA THR A 21 4.50 -14.94 -17.83
C THR A 21 4.87 -13.52 -17.38
N LEU A 22 6.16 -13.21 -17.28
CA LEU A 22 6.68 -11.89 -16.86
C LEU A 22 6.15 -10.74 -17.75
N GLU A 23 5.82 -11.02 -19.00
CA GLU A 23 5.23 -10.07 -19.95
C GLU A 23 3.75 -9.78 -19.63
N GLY A 24 2.99 -10.79 -19.20
CA GLY A 24 1.63 -10.62 -18.68
C GLY A 24 1.61 -9.94 -17.31
N TRP A 25 2.68 -10.08 -16.51
CA TRP A 25 2.81 -9.38 -15.23
C TRP A 25 3.16 -7.90 -15.37
N THR A 26 3.75 -7.48 -16.49
CA THR A 26 4.16 -6.09 -16.71
C THR A 26 3.05 -5.24 -17.34
N ILE A 27 2.14 -5.83 -18.11
CA ILE A 27 1.05 -5.11 -18.79
C ILE A 27 -0.31 -5.61 -18.28
N PRO A 28 -0.95 -4.92 -17.31
CA PRO A 28 -2.29 -5.29 -16.86
C PRO A 28 -3.31 -5.14 -18.00
N ARG A 29 -4.03 -6.23 -18.28
CA ARG A 29 -5.11 -6.30 -19.29
C ARG A 29 -6.45 -6.57 -18.61
N VAL A 30 -7.54 -6.03 -19.17
CA VAL A 30 -8.91 -6.41 -18.83
C VAL A 30 -9.62 -6.78 -20.11
N GLY A 31 -9.73 -8.08 -20.39
CA GLY A 31 -10.16 -8.57 -21.69
C GLY A 31 -9.16 -8.18 -22.78
N ASP A 32 -9.63 -7.61 -23.89
CA ASP A 32 -8.77 -7.17 -25.01
C ASP A 32 -8.13 -5.77 -24.82
N ARG A 33 -8.39 -5.08 -23.70
CA ARG A 33 -7.87 -3.72 -23.48
C ARG A 33 -6.74 -3.70 -22.47
N THR A 34 -5.59 -3.19 -22.90
CA THR A 34 -4.45 -2.84 -22.02
C THR A 34 -4.80 -1.63 -21.16
N ARG A 35 -4.71 -1.76 -19.84
CA ARG A 35 -4.99 -0.68 -18.88
C ARG A 35 -3.67 -0.14 -18.31
N LEU A 36 -2.94 0.62 -19.11
CA LEU A 36 -1.70 1.30 -18.70
C LEU A 36 -1.93 2.58 -17.88
N SER A 37 -3.19 2.89 -17.54
CA SER A 37 -3.57 4.12 -16.85
C SER A 37 -3.28 4.12 -15.34
N LYS A 38 -2.85 3.00 -14.76
CA LYS A 38 -2.45 2.91 -13.35
C LYS A 38 -1.17 2.08 -13.20
N PRO A 39 -0.27 2.45 -12.28
CA PRO A 39 1.00 1.75 -12.11
C PRO A 39 0.82 0.28 -11.67
N PRO A 40 1.76 -0.60 -12.05
CA PRO A 40 1.63 -2.05 -11.92
C PRO A 40 1.65 -2.56 -10.47
N LEU A 41 2.15 -1.74 -9.53
CA LEU A 41 2.37 -2.12 -8.13
C LEU A 41 1.11 -2.69 -7.46
N ILE A 42 -0.05 -2.05 -7.67
CA ILE A 42 -1.31 -2.48 -7.05
C ILE A 42 -1.74 -3.85 -7.58
N TYR A 43 -1.53 -4.10 -8.87
CA TYR A 43 -1.86 -5.37 -9.51
C TYR A 43 -0.93 -6.49 -9.05
N TRP A 44 0.35 -6.22 -8.83
CA TRP A 44 1.29 -7.19 -8.26
C TRP A 44 0.92 -7.56 -6.82
N LEU A 45 0.56 -6.58 -6.00
CA LEU A 45 0.12 -6.83 -4.62
C LEU A 45 -1.19 -7.63 -4.59
N GLN A 46 -2.13 -7.31 -5.47
CA GLN A 46 -3.41 -8.02 -5.61
C GLN A 46 -3.25 -9.44 -6.14
N ALA A 47 -2.52 -9.62 -7.23
CA ALA A 47 -2.20 -10.93 -7.81
C ALA A 47 -1.39 -11.78 -6.83
N GLY A 48 -0.40 -11.21 -6.15
CA GLY A 48 0.39 -11.89 -5.12
C GLY A 48 -0.48 -12.34 -3.94
N SER A 49 -1.35 -11.46 -3.43
CA SER A 49 -2.29 -11.80 -2.35
C SER A 49 -3.21 -12.94 -2.77
N ALA A 50 -3.91 -12.81 -3.91
CA ALA A 50 -4.79 -13.84 -4.41
C ALA A 50 -4.04 -15.15 -4.68
N GLY A 51 -2.84 -15.10 -5.27
CA GLY A 51 -2.00 -16.27 -5.55
C GLY A 51 -1.58 -17.02 -4.28
N ILE A 52 -1.22 -16.30 -3.21
CA ILE A 52 -0.87 -16.91 -1.91
C ILE A 52 -2.07 -17.67 -1.31
N PHE A 53 -3.28 -17.09 -1.35
CA PHE A 53 -4.47 -17.70 -0.74
C PHE A 53 -5.13 -18.77 -1.62
N THR A 54 -4.94 -18.71 -2.94
CA THR A 54 -5.52 -19.69 -3.89
C THR A 54 -4.53 -20.78 -4.31
N GLY A 55 -3.24 -20.63 -4.01
CA GLY A 55 -2.19 -21.50 -4.53
C GLY A 55 -2.00 -21.36 -6.04
N PHE A 56 -2.19 -20.14 -6.57
CA PHE A 56 -2.24 -19.83 -8.00
C PHE A 56 -3.38 -20.50 -8.77
N ASP A 57 -4.39 -21.03 -8.08
CA ASP A 57 -5.60 -21.57 -8.69
C ASP A 57 -6.69 -20.50 -8.77
N THR A 58 -6.75 -19.88 -9.94
CA THR A 58 -7.63 -18.77 -10.25
C THR A 58 -9.13 -19.11 -10.13
N SER A 59 -9.50 -20.40 -10.09
CA SER A 59 -10.88 -20.85 -9.89
C SER A 59 -11.39 -20.66 -8.45
N LYS A 60 -10.48 -20.48 -7.48
CA LYS A 60 -10.79 -20.33 -6.06
C LYS A 60 -10.69 -18.89 -5.56
N ASP A 61 -10.52 -17.94 -6.48
CA ASP A 61 -10.35 -16.53 -6.12
C ASP A 61 -11.65 -15.94 -5.56
N ALA A 62 -11.50 -14.99 -4.64
CA ALA A 62 -12.62 -14.26 -4.06
C ALA A 62 -12.27 -12.79 -3.93
N ILE A 63 -13.28 -11.92 -4.07
CA ILE A 63 -13.11 -10.46 -4.08
C ILE A 63 -12.36 -9.96 -2.84
N TRP A 64 -12.60 -10.57 -1.68
CA TRP A 64 -11.93 -10.19 -0.42
C TRP A 64 -10.40 -10.36 -0.46
N MET A 65 -9.88 -11.31 -1.24
CA MET A 65 -8.44 -11.56 -1.38
C MET A 65 -7.72 -10.40 -2.08
N TYR A 66 -8.42 -9.70 -2.97
CA TYR A 66 -7.93 -8.51 -3.68
C TYR A 66 -8.04 -7.23 -2.86
N ARG A 67 -8.82 -7.23 -1.77
CA ARG A 67 -8.93 -6.10 -0.81
C ARG A 67 -7.85 -6.14 0.27
N LEU A 68 -7.32 -7.32 0.55
CA LEU A 68 -6.34 -7.55 1.62
C LEU A 68 -5.13 -6.59 1.57
N PRO A 69 -4.51 -6.30 0.42
CA PRO A 69 -3.36 -5.40 0.38
C PRO A 69 -3.69 -3.97 0.82
N SER A 70 -4.87 -3.48 0.44
CA SER A 70 -5.35 -2.15 0.80
C SER A 70 -5.61 -2.09 2.31
N LEU A 71 -6.38 -3.06 2.83
CA LEU A 71 -6.62 -3.18 4.27
C LEU A 71 -5.32 -3.22 5.10
N LEU A 72 -4.32 -3.98 4.66
CA LEU A 72 -3.01 -4.04 5.32
C LEU A 72 -2.26 -2.71 5.24
N ALA A 73 -2.36 -2.00 4.12
CA ALA A 73 -1.77 -0.67 3.97
C ALA A 73 -2.45 0.38 4.86
N ALA A 74 -3.77 0.34 4.99
CA ALA A 74 -4.52 1.20 5.90
C ALA A 74 -4.13 0.94 7.37
N LEU A 75 -4.09 -0.33 7.79
CA LEU A 75 -3.66 -0.72 9.15
C LEU A 75 -2.21 -0.32 9.44
N GLY A 76 -1.31 -0.53 8.47
CA GLY A 76 0.08 -0.11 8.55
C GLY A 76 0.19 1.40 8.72
N THR A 77 -0.61 2.16 7.99
CA THR A 77 -0.65 3.63 8.09
C THR A 77 -1.08 4.07 9.49
N ILE A 78 -2.15 3.50 10.04
CA ILE A 78 -2.62 3.80 11.41
C ILE A 78 -1.50 3.54 12.44
N LEU A 79 -0.80 2.41 12.32
CA LEU A 79 0.29 2.06 13.23
C LEU A 79 1.50 3.00 13.11
N LEU A 80 1.86 3.41 11.89
CA LEU A 80 2.94 4.36 11.65
C LEU A 80 2.57 5.75 12.18
N THR A 81 1.32 6.19 12.00
CA THR A 81 0.79 7.44 12.56
C THR A 81 0.85 7.45 14.08
N TRP A 82 0.44 6.34 14.73
CA TRP A 82 0.61 6.19 16.17
C TRP A 82 2.07 6.38 16.60
N ARG A 83 2.98 5.70 15.91
CA ARG A 83 4.42 5.72 16.23
C ARG A 83 5.02 7.10 15.99
N LEU A 84 4.60 7.80 14.93
CA LEU A 84 5.04 9.16 14.61
C LEU A 84 4.53 10.15 15.67
N GLY A 85 3.24 10.11 15.99
CA GLY A 85 2.64 10.95 17.04
C GLY A 85 3.30 10.72 18.41
N ARG A 86 3.58 9.45 18.76
CA ARG A 86 4.30 9.10 19.98
C ARG A 86 5.70 9.71 20.06
N ARG A 87 6.41 9.77 18.94
CA ARG A 87 7.77 10.31 18.88
C ARG A 87 7.84 11.84 18.84
N LEU A 88 6.87 12.49 18.23
CA LEU A 88 6.84 13.94 18.08
C LEU A 88 6.22 14.64 19.30
N PHE A 89 5.12 14.09 19.83
CA PHE A 89 4.28 14.78 20.81
C PHE A 89 4.01 13.97 22.08
N GLY A 90 4.57 12.76 22.20
CA GLY A 90 4.39 11.88 23.36
C GLY A 90 3.29 10.83 23.22
N GLY A 91 3.22 9.91 24.20
CA GLY A 91 2.38 8.71 24.17
C GLY A 91 0.88 8.95 23.92
N PRO A 92 0.20 9.82 24.71
CA PRO A 92 -1.23 10.06 24.58
C PRO A 92 -1.62 10.60 23.20
N THR A 93 -0.81 11.51 22.66
CA THR A 93 -1.00 12.16 21.36
C THR A 93 -0.87 11.15 20.22
N GLY A 94 0.04 10.19 20.32
CA GLY A 94 0.14 9.08 19.38
C GLY A 94 -1.14 8.22 19.34
N VAL A 95 -1.70 7.90 20.50
CA VAL A 95 -2.95 7.11 20.58
C VAL A 95 -4.12 7.88 19.99
N LEU A 96 -4.25 9.17 20.32
CA LEU A 96 -5.31 10.01 19.77
C LEU A 96 -5.21 10.15 18.24
N ALA A 97 -4.00 10.35 17.72
CA ALA A 97 -3.77 10.43 16.28
C ALA A 97 -4.16 9.14 15.55
N ALA A 98 -3.80 7.97 16.11
CA ALA A 98 -4.20 6.68 15.56
C ALA A 98 -5.72 6.46 15.63
N ALA A 99 -6.35 6.84 16.74
CA ALA A 99 -7.79 6.72 16.91
C ALA A 99 -8.56 7.60 15.93
N LEU A 100 -8.16 8.87 15.77
CA LEU A 100 -8.76 9.78 14.79
C LEU A 100 -8.60 9.26 13.36
N MET A 101 -7.44 8.65 13.05
CA MET A 101 -7.20 8.07 11.73
C MET A 101 -8.02 6.79 11.51
N GLY A 102 -8.17 5.93 12.52
CA GLY A 102 -8.99 4.71 12.44
C GLY A 102 -10.49 4.98 12.39
N ILE A 103 -10.97 6.08 12.99
CA ILE A 103 -12.38 6.50 12.95
C ILE A 103 -12.70 7.25 11.65
N CYS A 104 -11.69 7.69 10.90
CA CYS A 104 -11.89 8.45 9.67
C CYS A 104 -12.68 7.60 8.65
N PRO A 105 -13.91 8.01 8.28
CA PRO A 105 -14.74 7.24 7.35
C PRO A 105 -14.10 7.10 5.97
N LEU A 106 -13.25 8.06 5.59
CA LEU A 106 -12.53 8.04 4.32
C LEU A 106 -11.58 6.85 4.23
N ILE A 107 -10.82 6.55 5.30
CA ILE A 107 -9.90 5.40 5.35
C ILE A 107 -10.69 4.10 5.42
N ALA A 108 -11.79 4.07 6.17
CA ALA A 108 -12.65 2.89 6.19
C ALA A 108 -13.26 2.61 4.80
N PHE A 109 -13.61 3.65 4.04
CA PHE A 109 -14.15 3.52 2.70
C PHE A 109 -13.06 3.10 1.71
N ASP A 110 -11.92 3.77 1.71
CA ASP A 110 -10.78 3.45 0.85
C ASP A 110 -10.21 2.05 1.14
N ALA A 111 -10.25 1.56 2.37
CA ALA A 111 -9.79 0.20 2.70
C ALA A 111 -10.66 -0.89 2.08
N HIS A 112 -11.92 -0.57 1.79
CA HIS A 112 -12.84 -1.45 1.08
C HIS A 112 -12.78 -1.28 -0.43
N MET A 113 -12.15 -0.22 -0.93
CA MET A 113 -11.94 0.01 -2.35
C MET A 113 -10.51 -0.39 -2.71
N ALA A 114 -10.33 -1.35 -3.61
CA ALA A 114 -9.00 -1.84 -3.95
C ALA A 114 -8.19 -0.82 -4.80
N ARG A 115 -7.80 0.30 -4.17
CA ARG A 115 -7.15 1.48 -4.77
C ARG A 115 -5.70 1.58 -4.31
N ALA A 116 -4.85 2.04 -5.23
CA ALA A 116 -3.43 2.29 -4.99
C ALA A 116 -3.15 3.45 -4.01
N ASP A 117 -4.17 4.21 -3.64
CA ASP A 117 -4.04 5.41 -2.81
C ASP A 117 -3.55 5.06 -1.40
N GLU A 118 -4.01 3.95 -0.81
CA GLU A 118 -3.62 3.56 0.56
C GLU A 118 -2.15 3.14 0.66
N VAL A 119 -1.63 2.50 -0.38
CA VAL A 119 -0.21 2.11 -0.46
C VAL A 119 0.66 3.37 -0.55
N MET A 120 0.24 4.38 -1.29
CA MET A 120 0.94 5.67 -1.36
C MET A 120 0.95 6.38 -0.01
N VAL A 121 -0.19 6.39 0.69
CA VAL A 121 -0.28 6.98 2.04
C VAL A 121 0.65 6.24 3.00
N LEU A 122 0.63 4.90 3.00
CA LEU A 122 1.54 4.10 3.82
C LEU A 122 3.01 4.45 3.56
N CYS A 123 3.41 4.52 2.29
CA CYS A 123 4.78 4.85 1.90
C CYS A 123 5.17 6.26 2.36
N THR A 124 4.27 7.23 2.21
CA THR A 124 4.51 8.61 2.63
C THR A 124 4.64 8.70 4.16
N THR A 125 3.76 8.05 4.92
CA THR A 125 3.83 8.01 6.38
C THR A 125 5.08 7.29 6.88
N ALA A 126 5.50 6.21 6.20
CA ALA A 126 6.75 5.51 6.48
C ALA A 126 7.98 6.39 6.22
N ALA A 127 7.99 7.13 5.11
CA ALA A 127 9.04 8.10 4.80
C ALA A 127 9.12 9.21 5.86
N MET A 128 7.99 9.76 6.29
CA MET A 128 7.94 10.75 7.38
C MET A 128 8.50 10.20 8.70
N LEU A 129 8.18 8.95 9.05
CA LEU A 129 8.71 8.32 10.25
C LEU A 129 10.22 8.06 10.17
N ALA A 130 10.72 7.65 8.99
CA ALA A 130 12.15 7.47 8.76
C ALA A 130 12.91 8.80 8.83
N LEU A 131 12.35 9.86 8.25
CA LEU A 131 12.91 11.22 8.33
C LEU A 131 12.97 11.72 9.78
N GLN A 132 11.87 11.56 10.53
CA GLN A 132 11.82 11.90 11.95
C GLN A 132 12.90 11.13 12.75
N ALA A 133 13.11 9.86 12.42
CA ALA A 133 14.13 9.04 13.07
C ALA A 133 15.56 9.51 12.75
N CYS A 134 15.83 9.91 11.51
CA CYS A 134 17.11 10.51 11.11
C CYS A 134 17.34 11.84 11.85
N TRP A 135 16.35 12.73 11.81
CA TRP A 135 16.43 14.04 12.43
C TRP A 135 16.63 13.97 13.95
N SER A 136 15.92 13.07 14.64
CA SER A 136 16.08 12.86 16.08
C SER A 136 17.47 12.32 16.46
N ARG A 137 18.11 11.54 15.58
CA ARG A 137 19.49 11.08 15.79
C ARG A 137 20.49 12.20 15.58
N GLU A 138 20.30 13.00 14.53
CA GLU A 138 21.14 14.15 14.24
C GLU A 138 21.13 15.17 15.37
N GLN A 139 19.96 15.49 15.94
CA GLN A 139 19.85 16.36 17.12
C GLN A 139 20.62 15.83 18.35
N ARG A 140 20.85 14.51 18.43
CA ARG A 140 21.63 13.85 19.49
C ARG A 140 23.12 13.72 19.12
N GLY A 141 23.56 14.34 18.03
CA GLY A 141 24.93 14.23 17.52
C GLY A 141 25.29 12.87 16.93
N MET A 142 24.30 12.00 16.69
CA MET A 142 24.51 10.67 16.13
C MET A 142 24.25 10.67 14.63
N ARG A 143 25.13 10.01 13.87
CA ARG A 143 24.89 9.77 12.44
C ARG A 143 23.72 8.81 12.24
N ALA A 144 22.85 9.12 11.28
CA ALA A 144 21.82 8.19 10.84
C ALA A 144 22.49 6.95 10.22
N PRO A 145 22.06 5.73 10.59
CA PRO A 145 22.62 4.52 10.01
C PRO A 145 22.15 4.37 8.57
N PHE A 146 22.99 3.77 7.72
CA PHE A 146 22.73 3.63 6.29
C PHE A 146 21.35 3.02 5.99
N TRP A 147 20.98 1.94 6.69
CA TRP A 147 19.68 1.26 6.51
C TRP A 147 18.48 2.19 6.67
N LEU A 148 18.53 3.17 7.58
CA LEU A 148 17.42 4.09 7.85
C LEU A 148 17.24 5.07 6.68
N THR A 149 18.37 5.48 6.09
CA THR A 149 18.41 6.33 4.90
C THR A 149 17.92 5.54 3.67
N THR A 150 18.31 4.27 3.55
CA THR A 150 17.81 3.37 2.49
C THR A 150 16.30 3.17 2.59
N VAL A 151 15.76 2.98 3.80
CA VAL A 151 14.30 2.87 4.03
C VAL A 151 13.58 4.16 3.64
N LEU A 152 14.11 5.33 4.01
CA LEU A 152 13.54 6.62 3.63
C LEU A 152 13.43 6.75 2.11
N TRP A 153 14.54 6.58 1.39
CA TRP A 153 14.56 6.69 -0.07
C TRP A 153 13.76 5.59 -0.76
N GLY A 154 13.76 4.38 -0.21
CA GLY A 154 12.94 3.27 -0.70
C GLY A 154 11.46 3.60 -0.61
N CYS A 155 10.98 4.13 0.51
CA CYS A 155 9.58 4.54 0.66
C CYS A 155 9.19 5.69 -0.27
N VAL A 156 10.07 6.68 -0.48
CA VAL A 156 9.83 7.78 -1.44
C VAL A 156 9.72 7.24 -2.86
N GLY A 157 10.66 6.38 -3.27
CA GLY A 157 10.62 5.74 -4.59
C GLY A 157 9.37 4.89 -4.79
N LEU A 158 8.99 4.11 -3.78
CA LEU A 158 7.78 3.28 -3.84
C LEU A 158 6.50 4.12 -3.89
N GLY A 159 6.47 5.26 -3.20
CA GLY A 159 5.38 6.23 -3.27
C GLY A 159 5.20 6.84 -4.66
N MET A 160 6.30 7.24 -5.30
CA MET A 160 6.27 7.72 -6.69
C MET A 160 5.85 6.62 -7.67
N LEU A 161 6.18 5.36 -7.37
CA LEU A 161 5.79 4.21 -8.20
C LEU A 161 4.30 3.86 -8.02
N ALA A 162 3.71 4.15 -6.85
CA ALA A 162 2.29 3.92 -6.57
C ALA A 162 1.38 4.95 -7.27
N LYS A 163 1.88 6.16 -7.48
CA LYS A 163 1.20 7.23 -8.22
C LYS A 163 2.30 8.14 -8.77
N GLY A 164 2.61 8.01 -10.07
CA GLY A 164 3.58 8.87 -10.75
C GLY A 164 3.20 10.36 -10.63
N PRO A 165 4.11 11.28 -10.98
CA PRO A 165 3.84 12.73 -10.91
C PRO A 165 2.64 13.16 -11.76
#